data_AF-A0A2I0VNU7-F1
#
_entry.id   AF-A0A2I0VNU7-F1
#
_cell.length_a   1.000
_cell.length_b   1.000
_cell.length_c   1.000
_cell.angle_alpha   90.00
_cell.angle_beta   90.00
_cell.angle_gamma   90.00
#
_symmetry.space_group_name_H-M   'P 1'
#
loop_
_entity.id
_entity.type
_entity.pdbx_description
1 polymer ?
#
loop_
_entity_poly.entity_id
_entity_poly.type
_entity_poly.pdbx_seq_one_letter_code
_entity_poly.pdbx_strand_id
1 'polypeptide(L)'
;MDKYLKLFQDMRPPLFKGVEGPIEAENWLLRIEKILEGMNCPEEKKVALATFALEGEAERWWRGLYQDKFEGIQNIQINWDDFTQIFRDWFVPLTVRRQMQDKFMRLVQGERSVMQYEAEFTTLSRYAPQLIQTAEEKCLKFYLD
;
A
#
# COMPACT_ATOMS: atom_id res chain seq x y z
N MET A 1 9.90 20.38 -17.66
CA MET A 1 9.69 19.29 -16.69
C MET A 1 8.70 19.79 -15.65
N ASP A 2 7.63 19.04 -15.38
CA ASP A 2 6.65 19.41 -14.35
C ASP A 2 7.36 19.58 -13.01
N LYS A 3 7.13 20.69 -12.30
CA LYS A 3 7.78 21.00 -11.01
C LYS A 3 7.54 19.89 -9.98
N TYR A 4 6.36 19.26 -10.01
CA TYR A 4 6.00 18.18 -9.10
C TYR A 4 6.72 16.88 -9.47
N LEU A 5 6.89 16.59 -10.76
CA LEU A 5 7.68 15.44 -11.19
C LEU A 5 9.14 15.56 -10.74
N LYS A 6 9.74 16.74 -10.90
CA LYS A 6 11.11 16.99 -10.44
C LYS A 6 11.23 16.81 -8.93
N LEU A 7 10.35 17.46 -8.16
CA LEU A 7 10.35 17.34 -6.71
C LEU A 7 10.11 15.89 -6.25
N PHE A 8 9.22 15.17 -6.92
CA PHE A 8 8.96 13.77 -6.64
C PHE A 8 10.22 12.92 -6.87
N GLN A 9 10.93 13.11 -7.98
CA GLN A 9 12.20 12.44 -8.26
C GLN A 9 13.30 12.80 -7.25
N ASP A 10 13.37 14.07 -6.83
CA ASP A 10 14.32 14.54 -5.82
C ASP A 10 14.08 13.87 -4.45
N MET A 11 12.83 13.54 -4.13
CA MET A 11 12.44 12.76 -2.94
C MET A 11 12.76 11.26 -3.04
N ARG A 12 13.25 10.79 -4.20
CA ARG A 12 13.66 9.41 -4.47
C ARG A 12 12.58 8.39 -4.11
N PRO A 13 11.46 8.38 -4.87
CA PRO A 13 10.35 7.50 -4.58
C PRO A 13 10.81 6.05 -4.76
N PRO A 14 10.36 5.13 -3.90
CA PRO A 14 10.66 3.72 -4.10
C PRO A 14 10.00 3.25 -5.40
N LEU A 15 10.74 2.46 -6.18
CA LEU A 15 10.17 1.77 -7.33
C LEU A 15 9.42 0.52 -6.88
N PHE A 16 8.38 0.12 -7.61
CA PHE A 16 7.64 -1.11 -7.36
C PHE A 16 7.52 -1.94 -8.62
N LYS A 17 8.02 -3.18 -8.58
CA LYS A 17 8.03 -4.06 -9.75
C LYS A 17 6.80 -4.95 -9.85
N GLY A 18 6.04 -5.10 -8.77
CA GLY A 18 4.81 -5.89 -8.73
C GLY A 18 5.00 -7.36 -8.39
N VAL A 19 6.20 -7.77 -7.95
CA VAL A 19 6.57 -9.17 -7.68
C VAL A 19 7.01 -9.40 -6.23
N GLU A 20 7.16 -8.34 -5.45
CA GLU A 20 7.67 -8.33 -4.09
C GLU A 20 6.65 -8.83 -3.06
N GLY A 21 5.38 -8.94 -3.45
CA GLY A 21 4.29 -9.45 -2.64
C GLY A 21 3.46 -8.38 -1.93
N PRO A 22 2.43 -8.80 -1.18
CA PRO A 22 1.36 -7.93 -0.68
C PRO A 22 1.83 -6.94 0.40
N ILE A 23 2.76 -7.36 1.27
CA ILE A 23 3.30 -6.50 2.33
C ILE A 23 4.12 -5.38 1.70
N GLU A 24 4.95 -5.70 0.72
CA GLU A 24 5.76 -4.69 0.02
C GLU A 24 4.91 -3.78 -0.86
N ALA A 25 3.80 -4.28 -1.42
CA ALA A 25 2.83 -3.45 -2.13
C ALA A 25 2.21 -2.37 -1.20
N GLU A 26 1.75 -2.75 0.00
CA GLU A 26 1.23 -1.79 0.99
C GLU A 26 2.33 -0.84 1.50
N ASN A 27 3.53 -1.35 1.77
CA ASN A 27 4.65 -0.53 2.21
C ASN A 27 5.06 0.49 1.14
N TRP A 28 5.05 0.09 -0.13
CA TRP A 28 5.29 0.99 -1.25
C TRP A 28 4.23 2.09 -1.30
N LEU A 29 2.94 1.72 -1.25
CA LEU A 29 1.84 2.68 -1.31
C LEU A 29 1.93 3.71 -0.18
N LEU A 30 2.16 3.27 1.06
CA LEU A 30 2.37 4.13 2.23
C LEU A 30 3.54 5.12 2.04
N ARG A 31 4.65 4.67 1.43
CA ARG A 31 5.80 5.54 1.15
C ARG A 31 5.47 6.58 0.08
N ILE A 32 4.73 6.19 -0.95
CA ILE A 32 4.29 7.11 -2.00
C ILE A 32 3.34 8.15 -1.41
N GLU A 33 2.33 7.75 -0.62
CA GLU A 33 1.41 8.66 0.09
C GLU A 33 2.19 9.70 0.90
N LYS A 34 3.14 9.25 1.73
CA LYS A 34 3.97 10.13 2.55
C LYS A 34 4.77 11.14 1.71
N ILE A 35 5.30 10.75 0.55
CA ILE A 35 6.03 11.66 -0.35
C ILE A 35 5.06 12.69 -0.94
N LEU A 36 3.90 12.24 -1.44
CA LEU A 36 2.89 13.10 -2.04
C LEU A 36 2.33 14.13 -1.05
N GLU A 37 2.12 13.73 0.20
CA GLU A 37 1.74 14.62 1.31
C GLU A 37 2.86 15.62 1.62
N GLY A 38 4.09 15.14 1.80
CA GLY A 38 5.23 15.99 2.14
C GLY A 38 5.54 17.06 1.10
N MET A 39 5.20 16.82 -0.17
CA MET A 39 5.36 17.78 -1.25
C MET A 39 4.11 18.65 -1.51
N ASN A 40 3.04 18.48 -0.72
CA ASN A 40 1.72 19.09 -0.95
C ASN A 40 1.23 18.88 -2.40
N CYS A 41 1.28 17.64 -2.87
CA CYS A 41 0.91 17.29 -4.25
C CYS A 41 -0.58 17.57 -4.51
N PRO A 42 -0.93 18.30 -5.59
CA PRO A 42 -2.31 18.44 -6.05
C PRO A 42 -2.93 17.08 -6.38
N GLU A 43 -4.23 16.94 -6.12
CA GLU A 43 -4.99 15.70 -6.28
C GLU A 43 -4.88 15.14 -7.70
N GLU A 44 -5.02 16.01 -8.70
CA GLU A 44 -4.97 15.68 -10.13
C GLU A 44 -3.60 15.18 -10.62
N LYS A 45 -2.56 15.28 -9.79
CA LYS A 45 -1.18 14.83 -10.12
C LYS A 45 -0.78 13.55 -9.41
N LYS A 46 -1.46 13.16 -8.33
CA LYS A 46 -1.04 12.06 -7.46
C LYS A 46 -0.88 10.74 -8.22
N VAL A 47 -1.89 10.36 -9.00
CA VAL A 47 -1.88 9.11 -9.77
C VAL A 47 -0.79 9.10 -10.83
N ALA A 48 -0.58 10.23 -11.54
CA ALA A 48 0.46 10.34 -12.55
C ALA A 48 1.88 10.19 -11.94
N LEU A 49 2.11 10.75 -10.75
CA LEU A 49 3.38 10.61 -10.04
C LEU A 49 3.58 9.21 -9.47
N ALA A 50 2.56 8.61 -8.85
CA ALA A 50 2.67 7.26 -8.32
C ALA A 50 2.93 6.22 -9.41
N THR A 51 2.23 6.34 -10.54
CA THR A 51 2.39 5.44 -11.69
C THR A 51 3.73 5.61 -12.40
N PHE A 52 4.37 6.78 -12.27
CA PHE A 52 5.76 7.00 -12.70
C PHE A 52 6.78 6.17 -11.89
N ALA A 53 6.44 5.77 -10.66
CA ALA A 53 7.28 4.91 -9.83
C ALA A 53 6.98 3.40 -9.96
N LEU A 54 6.06 3.01 -10.86
CA LEU A 54 5.85 1.62 -11.23
C LEU A 54 6.88 1.18 -12.27
N GLU A 55 7.40 -0.03 -12.12
CA GLU A 55 8.35 -0.65 -13.04
C GLU A 55 7.93 -2.09 -13.33
N GLY A 56 8.47 -2.70 -14.38
CA GLY A 56 8.34 -4.14 -14.61
C GLY A 56 6.89 -4.61 -14.76
N GLU A 57 6.49 -5.60 -13.96
CA GLU A 57 5.14 -6.18 -14.03
C GLU A 57 4.07 -5.21 -13.55
N ALA A 58 4.38 -4.33 -12.58
CA ALA A 58 3.44 -3.33 -12.13
C ALA A 58 3.18 -2.25 -13.19
N GLU A 59 4.21 -1.83 -13.93
CA GLU A 59 4.03 -0.90 -15.04
C GLU A 59 3.17 -1.54 -16.16
N ARG A 60 3.45 -2.79 -16.51
CA ARG A 60 2.68 -3.54 -17.53
C ARG A 60 1.23 -3.69 -17.14
N TRP A 61 0.97 -4.07 -15.89
CA TRP A 61 -0.38 -4.17 -15.34
C TRP A 61 -1.13 -2.84 -15.46
N TRP A 62 -0.52 -1.74 -15.02
CA TRP A 62 -1.18 -0.43 -15.05
C TRP A 62 -1.50 0.00 -16.48
N ARG A 63 -0.56 -0.18 -17.41
CA ARG A 63 -0.77 0.12 -18.83
C ARG A 63 -1.88 -0.74 -19.46
N GLY A 64 -1.90 -2.04 -19.17
CA GLY A 64 -2.93 -2.96 -19.66
C GLY A 64 -4.32 -2.62 -19.11
N LEU A 65 -4.41 -2.41 -17.80
CA LEU A 65 -5.65 -1.95 -17.15
C LEU A 65 -6.18 -0.67 -17.79
N TYR A 66 -5.28 0.29 -18.07
CA TYR A 66 -5.67 1.56 -18.65
C TYR A 66 -6.15 1.43 -20.11
N GLN A 67 -5.54 0.53 -20.89
CA GLN A 67 -5.99 0.22 -22.24
C GLN A 67 -7.36 -0.48 -22.24
N ASP A 68 -7.54 -1.49 -21.39
CA ASP A 68 -8.74 -2.32 -21.38
C ASP A 68 -9.97 -1.61 -20.79
N LYS A 69 -9.80 -0.89 -19.68
CA LYS A 69 -10.93 -0.26 -18.96
C LYS A 69 -11.27 1.14 -19.44
N PHE A 70 -10.30 1.86 -20.02
CA PHE A 70 -10.45 3.27 -20.36
C PHE A 70 -10.30 3.53 -21.86
N GLU A 71 -10.29 2.48 -22.68
CA GLU A 71 -10.17 2.56 -24.15
C GLU A 71 -8.96 3.39 -24.63
N GLY A 72 -7.91 3.49 -23.79
CA GLY A 72 -6.77 4.35 -24.06
C GLY A 72 -7.07 5.86 -24.05
N ILE A 73 -8.24 6.29 -23.55
CA ILE A 73 -8.59 7.70 -23.39
C ILE A 73 -7.68 8.29 -22.30
N GLN A 74 -6.66 9.04 -22.73
CA GLN A 74 -5.62 9.61 -21.87
C GLN A 74 -6.11 10.63 -20.82
N ASN A 75 -7.41 10.93 -20.80
CA ASN A 75 -8.03 11.95 -19.95
C ASN A 75 -9.06 11.39 -18.94
N ILE A 76 -9.19 10.06 -18.79
CA ILE A 76 -9.97 9.54 -17.66
C ILE A 76 -9.17 9.78 -16.39
N GLN A 77 -9.63 10.76 -15.60
CA GLN A 77 -9.05 11.11 -14.31
C GLN A 77 -9.48 10.08 -13.28
N ILE A 78 -8.63 9.08 -13.08
CA ILE A 78 -8.67 8.23 -11.89
C ILE A 78 -8.17 9.10 -10.74
N ASN A 79 -8.99 9.31 -9.71
CA ASN A 79 -8.56 10.01 -8.51
C ASN A 79 -7.65 9.11 -7.65
N TRP A 80 -7.05 9.66 -6.59
CA TRP A 80 -6.14 8.89 -5.75
C TRP A 80 -6.82 7.68 -5.10
N ASP A 81 -8.03 7.87 -4.57
CA ASP A 81 -8.76 6.82 -3.84
C ASP A 81 -9.06 5.62 -4.75
N ASP A 82 -9.56 5.87 -5.96
CA ASP A 82 -9.81 4.84 -6.97
C ASP A 82 -8.52 4.11 -7.35
N PHE A 83 -7.42 4.84 -7.55
CA PHE A 83 -6.11 4.24 -7.82
C PHE A 83 -5.67 3.32 -6.67
N THR A 84 -5.72 3.78 -5.42
CA THR A 84 -5.29 2.95 -4.28
C THR A 84 -6.14 1.69 -4.11
N GLN A 85 -7.45 1.80 -4.36
CA GLN A 85 -8.35 0.66 -4.30
C GLN A 85 -8.04 -0.36 -5.40
N ILE A 86 -7.90 0.10 -6.65
CA ILE A 86 -7.52 -0.73 -7.80
C ILE A 86 -6.16 -1.42 -7.57
N PHE A 87 -5.18 -0.67 -7.05
CA PHE A 87 -3.84 -1.18 -6.73
C PHE A 87 -3.91 -2.29 -5.68
N ARG A 88 -4.63 -2.05 -4.58
CA ARG A 88 -4.80 -3.04 -3.50
C ARG A 88 -5.56 -4.27 -3.97
N ASP A 89 -6.60 -4.12 -4.78
CA ASP A 89 -7.35 -5.27 -5.28
C ASP A 89 -6.49 -6.19 -6.16
N TRP A 90 -5.52 -5.63 -6.88
CA TRP A 90 -4.59 -6.39 -7.70
C TRP A 90 -3.44 -7.01 -6.91
N PHE A 91 -2.67 -6.19 -6.17
CA PHE A 91 -1.44 -6.65 -5.50
C PHE A 91 -1.66 -7.17 -4.08
N VAL A 92 -2.84 -6.93 -3.50
CA VAL A 92 -3.25 -7.39 -2.17
C VAL A 92 -4.63 -8.08 -2.25
N PRO A 93 -4.74 -9.22 -2.97
CA PRO A 93 -6.02 -9.90 -3.18
C PRO A 93 -6.74 -10.21 -1.86
N LEU A 94 -8.08 -10.27 -1.89
CA LEU A 94 -8.91 -10.57 -0.72
C LEU A 94 -8.49 -11.86 0.01
N THR A 95 -8.07 -12.90 -0.72
CA THR A 95 -7.57 -14.15 -0.16
C THR A 95 -6.31 -13.94 0.68
N VAL A 96 -5.39 -13.11 0.20
CA VAL A 96 -4.17 -12.73 0.91
C VAL A 96 -4.50 -11.87 2.13
N ARG A 97 -5.41 -10.90 2.01
CA ARG A 97 -5.88 -10.09 3.15
C ARG A 97 -6.46 -10.98 4.25
N ARG A 98 -7.29 -11.95 3.88
CA ARG A 98 -7.82 -12.95 4.83
C ARG A 98 -6.73 -13.79 5.48
N GLN A 99 -5.74 -14.25 4.71
CA GLN A 99 -4.60 -14.98 5.28
C GLN A 99 -3.79 -14.13 6.27
N MET A 100 -3.60 -12.82 6.00
CA MET A 100 -2.93 -11.92 6.93
C MET A 100 -3.77 -11.68 8.18
N GLN A 101 -5.09 -11.55 8.05
CA GLN A 101 -6.01 -11.49 9.19
C GLN A 101 -5.95 -12.79 10.03
N ASP A 102 -5.94 -13.97 9.39
CA ASP A 102 -5.82 -15.25 10.09
C ASP A 102 -4.48 -15.39 10.81
N LYS A 103 -3.39 -14.94 10.16
CA LYS A 103 -2.07 -14.86 10.80
C LYS A 103 -2.08 -13.92 11.99
N PHE A 104 -2.74 -12.77 11.89
CA PHE A 104 -2.88 -11.83 13.00
C PHE A 104 -3.66 -12.45 14.17
N MET A 105 -4.77 -13.12 13.90
CA MET A 105 -5.58 -13.76 14.95
C MET A 105 -4.80 -14.83 15.72
N ARG A 106 -3.93 -15.57 15.02
CA ARG A 106 -3.08 -16.63 15.58
C ARG A 106 -1.69 -16.16 16.00
N LEU A 107 -1.41 -14.85 15.90
CA LEU A 107 -0.11 -14.31 16.27
C LEU A 107 0.06 -14.49 17.79
N VAL A 108 1.15 -15.12 18.18
CA VAL A 108 1.60 -15.26 19.57
C VAL A 108 3.06 -14.87 19.66
N GLN A 109 3.51 -14.35 20.80
CA GLN A 109 4.90 -13.92 20.92
C GLN A 109 5.85 -15.12 20.74
N GLY A 110 5.59 -16.22 21.44
CA GLY A 110 6.44 -17.42 21.43
C GLY A 110 7.86 -17.10 21.89
N GLU A 111 8.87 -17.60 21.16
CA GLU A 111 10.30 -17.35 21.46
C GLU A 111 10.81 -16.01 20.91
N ARG A 112 9.97 -15.20 20.26
CA ARG A 112 10.39 -13.90 19.71
C ARG A 112 10.62 -12.89 20.81
N SER A 113 11.56 -11.98 20.58
CA SER A 113 11.68 -10.76 21.40
C SER A 113 10.42 -9.91 21.29
N VAL A 114 10.13 -9.12 22.33
CA VAL A 114 8.99 -8.19 22.37
C VAL A 114 9.02 -7.24 21.16
N MET A 115 10.21 -6.73 20.77
CA MET A 115 10.34 -5.84 19.61
C MET A 115 9.99 -6.53 18.28
N GLN A 116 10.39 -7.80 18.09
CA GLN A 116 10.05 -8.55 16.87
C GLN A 116 8.56 -8.84 16.80
N TYR A 117 7.97 -9.23 17.94
CA TYR A 117 6.54 -9.46 18.05
C TYR A 117 5.74 -8.17 17.78
N GLU A 118 6.14 -7.04 18.38
CA GLU A 118 5.49 -5.74 18.17
C GLU A 118 5.55 -5.28 16.70
N ALA A 119 6.68 -5.51 16.02
CA ALA A 119 6.83 -5.19 14.60
C ALA A 119 5.89 -6.03 13.72
N GLU A 120 5.77 -7.33 14.01
CA GLU A 120 4.87 -8.25 13.30
C GLU A 120 3.40 -7.93 13.62
N PHE A 121 3.09 -7.62 14.88
CA PHE A 121 1.77 -7.20 15.34
C PHE A 121 1.31 -5.94 14.61
N THR A 122 2.12 -4.87 14.64
CA THR A 122 1.83 -3.60 13.95
C THR A 122 1.66 -3.80 12.45
N THR A 123 2.45 -4.70 11.84
CA THR A 123 2.35 -5.01 10.41
C THR A 123 1.02 -5.70 10.09
N LEU A 124 0.69 -6.76 10.81
CA LEU A 124 -0.47 -7.61 10.54
C LEU A 124 -1.80 -6.97 10.97
N SER A 125 -1.79 -6.11 11.99
CA SER A 125 -2.99 -5.47 12.50
C SER A 125 -3.69 -4.57 11.47
N ARG A 126 -2.94 -4.08 10.48
CA ARG A 126 -3.47 -3.33 9.32
C ARG A 126 -4.50 -4.11 8.50
N TYR A 127 -4.43 -5.44 8.52
CA TYR A 127 -5.33 -6.33 7.79
C TYR A 127 -6.57 -6.74 8.60
N ALA A 128 -6.64 -6.34 9.86
CA ALA A 128 -7.73 -6.69 10.77
C ALA A 128 -8.15 -5.51 11.67
N PRO A 129 -8.42 -4.31 11.11
CA PRO A 129 -8.78 -3.14 11.91
C PRO A 129 -10.00 -3.38 12.81
N GLN A 130 -10.93 -4.24 12.36
CA GLN A 130 -12.11 -4.65 13.12
C GLN A 130 -11.81 -5.45 14.40
N LEU A 131 -10.60 -6.02 14.55
CA LEU A 131 -10.19 -6.80 15.72
C LEU A 131 -9.45 -5.97 16.78
N ILE A 132 -9.09 -4.73 16.46
CA ILE A 132 -8.33 -3.82 17.32
C ILE A 132 -8.87 -2.40 17.19
N GLN A 133 -10.20 -2.24 17.29
CA GLN A 133 -10.88 -0.96 17.05
C GLN A 133 -10.57 0.04 18.15
N THR A 134 -10.30 -0.44 19.36
CA THR A 134 -9.94 0.39 20.52
C THR A 134 -8.51 0.15 20.98
N ALA A 135 -7.93 1.16 21.64
CA ALA A 135 -6.63 1.04 22.29
C ALA A 135 -6.63 -0.07 23.37
N GLU A 136 -7.77 -0.29 24.02
CA GLU A 136 -7.97 -1.34 25.01
C GLU A 136 -7.95 -2.74 24.38
N GLU A 137 -8.70 -2.97 23.30
CA GLU A 137 -8.67 -4.23 22.54
C GLU A 137 -7.28 -4.53 21.98
N LYS A 138 -6.58 -3.49 21.50
CA LYS A 138 -5.20 -3.61 21.02
C LYS A 138 -4.25 -4.03 22.14
N CYS A 139 -4.35 -3.41 23.31
CA CYS A 139 -3.58 -3.81 24.50
C CYS A 139 -3.93 -5.23 24.94
N LEU A 140 -5.21 -5.57 25.07
CA LEU A 140 -5.66 -6.91 25.48
C LEU A 140 -5.11 -7.99 24.54
N LYS A 141 -5.22 -7.81 23.22
CA LYS A 141 -4.64 -8.76 22.26
C LYS A 141 -3.11 -8.83 22.38
N PHE A 142 -2.43 -7.72 22.61
CA PHE A 142 -0.97 -7.71 22.80
C PHE A 142 -0.50 -8.42 24.08
N TYR A 143 -1.26 -8.34 25.19
CA TYR A 143 -0.88 -8.89 26.49
C TYR A 143 -1.39 -10.32 26.77
N LEU A 144 -2.36 -10.81 25.99
CA LEU A 144 -2.97 -12.14 26.16
C LEU A 144 -2.30 -13.26 25.32
N ASP A 145 -1.30 -12.91 24.52
CA ASP A 145 -0.57 -13.74 23.55
C ASP A 145 0.92 -13.94 23.92
#